data_AF-A0A1B6NUW2-F1
#
_entry.id   AF-A0A1B6NUW2-F1
#
_cell.length_a   1.000
_cell.length_b   1.000
_cell.length_c   1.000
_cell.angle_alpha   90.00
_cell.angle_beta   90.00
_cell.angle_gamma   90.00
#
_symmetry.space_group_name_H-M   'P 1'
#
loop_
_entity.id
_entity.type
_entity.pdbx_description
1 polymer ?
#
loop_
_entity_poly.entity_id
_entity_poly.type
_entity_poly.pdbx_seq_one_letter_code
_entity_poly.pdbx_strand_id
1 'polypeptide(L)'
;MAYANGLDGFDPFPPFPAPIPGENICMFGIRSVDPAELALMQPTDITVNDMRVLDEQGIVAPLRAFLDRVRAADGLLHVSLDVDFLDPSIAPAVGTTVPGGATFREAHLVMELLHESGLVTSLDLVELNPFL
;
A
#
# COMPACT_ATOMS: atom_id res chain seq x y z
N MET A 1 -0.05 7.41 4.93
CA MET A 1 1.19 7.64 4.14
C MET A 1 1.67 9.09 4.13
N ALA A 2 0.82 10.10 3.93
CA ALA A 2 1.22 11.52 3.91
C ALA A 2 2.06 11.96 5.13
N TYR A 3 1.70 11.54 6.35
CA TYR A 3 2.47 11.78 7.56
C TYR A 3 3.89 11.15 7.53
N ALA A 4 4.00 9.90 7.07
CA ALA A 4 5.29 9.21 6.94
C ALA A 4 6.17 9.83 5.83
N ASN A 5 5.56 10.43 4.81
CA ASN A 5 6.26 11.19 3.77
C ASN A 5 6.68 12.60 4.24
N GLY A 6 6.29 13.01 5.46
CA GLY A 6 6.66 14.30 6.04
C GLY A 6 5.91 15.49 5.44
N LEU A 7 4.71 15.27 4.88
CA LEU A 7 3.87 16.35 4.38
C LEU A 7 3.31 17.20 5.52
N ASP A 8 3.02 18.47 5.23
CA ASP A 8 2.37 19.39 6.17
C ASP A 8 0.92 18.98 6.48
N GLY A 9 0.33 19.60 7.52
CA GLY A 9 -1.07 19.36 7.91
C GLY A 9 -1.27 18.32 9.03
N PHE A 10 -0.17 17.83 9.61
CA PHE A 10 -0.16 16.90 10.74
C PHE A 10 0.29 17.54 12.06
N ASP A 11 0.09 18.86 12.23
CA ASP A 11 0.47 19.63 13.44
C ASP A 11 0.03 19.01 14.79
N PRO A 12 -1.11 18.29 14.90
CA PRO A 12 -1.49 17.63 16.14
C PRO A 12 -0.61 16.43 16.53
N PHE A 13 0.17 15.88 15.59
CA PHE A 13 1.07 14.75 15.80
C PHE A 13 2.51 15.25 16.01
N PRO A 14 3.35 14.50 16.76
CA PRO A 14 4.79 14.81 16.77
C PRO A 14 5.37 14.74 15.36
N PRO A 15 6.52 15.37 15.07
CA PRO A 15 7.16 15.21 13.77
C PRO A 15 7.54 13.73 13.56
N PHE A 16 7.31 13.23 12.35
CA PHE A 16 7.76 11.88 12.00
C PHE A 16 9.29 11.82 12.08
N PRO A 17 9.89 10.88 12.81
CA PRO A 17 11.31 10.93 13.18
C PRO A 17 12.27 10.83 11.99
N ALA A 18 11.84 10.18 10.90
CA ALA A 18 12.61 10.05 9.66
C ALA A 18 11.66 9.95 8.45
N PRO A 19 11.29 11.07 7.82
CA PRO A 19 10.40 11.07 6.66
C PRO A 19 10.90 10.16 5.54
N ILE A 20 9.99 9.38 4.96
CA ILE A 20 10.28 8.46 3.87
C ILE A 20 10.12 9.22 2.54
N PRO A 21 11.16 9.31 1.68
CA PRO A 21 11.04 9.92 0.37
C PRO A 21 9.91 9.30 -0.46
N GLY A 22 9.22 10.12 -1.26
CA GLY A 22 8.02 9.68 -1.99
C GLY A 22 8.34 8.55 -2.96
N GLU A 23 9.49 8.61 -3.61
CA GLU A 23 9.96 7.58 -4.54
C GLU A 23 10.15 6.20 -3.88
N ASN A 24 10.32 6.16 -2.55
CA ASN A 24 10.46 4.94 -1.76
C ASN A 24 9.11 4.40 -1.26
N ILE A 25 8.01 5.05 -1.59
CA ILE A 25 6.66 4.65 -1.21
C ILE A 25 5.92 4.13 -2.45
N CYS A 26 5.34 2.95 -2.31
CA CYS A 26 4.49 2.33 -3.32
C CYS A 26 3.18 1.86 -2.70
N MET A 27 2.07 2.36 -3.20
CA MET A 27 0.72 2.03 -2.74
C MET A 27 0.03 1.10 -3.75
N PHE A 28 -0.77 0.17 -3.24
CA PHE A 28 -1.49 -0.84 -4.01
C PHE A 28 -2.96 -0.88 -3.61
N GLY A 29 -3.83 -1.14 -4.58
CA GLY A 29 -5.25 -1.42 -4.33
C GLY A 29 -6.02 -0.23 -3.78
N ILE A 30 -5.57 0.98 -4.10
CA ILE A 30 -6.34 2.19 -3.84
C ILE A 30 -7.57 2.20 -4.75
N ARG A 31 -8.75 2.49 -4.19
CA ARG A 31 -10.04 2.35 -4.91
C ARG A 31 -10.95 3.56 -4.77
N SER A 32 -10.88 4.23 -3.62
CA SER A 32 -11.65 5.43 -3.33
C SER A 32 -10.65 6.48 -2.86
N VAL A 33 -10.21 7.30 -3.81
CA VAL A 33 -9.49 8.54 -3.50
C VAL A 33 -10.47 9.66 -3.78
N ASP A 34 -10.77 10.47 -2.78
CA ASP A 34 -11.52 11.71 -3.05
C ASP A 34 -10.68 12.61 -3.97
N PRO A 35 -11.27 13.36 -4.92
CA PRO A 35 -10.54 14.32 -5.74
C PRO A 35 -9.58 15.24 -4.96
N ALA A 36 -9.91 15.60 -3.72
CA ALA A 36 -9.04 16.38 -2.84
C ALA A 36 -7.78 15.59 -2.44
N GLU A 37 -7.91 14.32 -2.07
CA GLU A 37 -6.78 13.45 -1.75
C GLU A 37 -5.92 13.18 -2.98
N LEU A 38 -6.55 12.98 -4.15
CA LEU A 38 -5.83 12.79 -5.40
C LEU A 38 -4.99 14.03 -5.74
N ALA A 39 -5.55 15.22 -5.56
CA ALA A 39 -4.84 16.48 -5.79
C ALA A 39 -3.67 16.68 -4.81
N LEU A 40 -3.78 16.17 -3.58
CA LEU A 40 -2.68 16.19 -2.60
C LEU A 40 -1.60 15.14 -2.90
N MET A 41 -1.95 14.04 -3.56
CA MET A 41 -1.00 12.99 -3.97
C MET A 41 -0.28 13.32 -5.29
N GLN A 42 -0.92 14.03 -6.22
CA GLN A 42 -0.35 14.44 -7.51
C GLN A 42 1.05 15.08 -7.46
N PRO A 43 1.37 15.99 -6.50
CA PRO A 43 2.70 16.57 -6.41
C PRO A 43 3.75 15.67 -5.73
N THR A 44 3.37 14.48 -5.25
CA THR A 44 4.28 13.57 -4.55
C THR A 44 4.91 12.56 -5.51
N ASP A 45 6.15 12.14 -5.23
CA ASP A 45 6.82 11.05 -5.98
C ASP A 45 6.33 9.65 -5.59
N ILE A 46 5.20 9.56 -4.87
CA ILE A 46 4.61 8.30 -4.41
C ILE A 46 4.06 7.52 -5.61
N THR A 47 4.49 6.28 -5.74
CA THR A 47 3.93 5.37 -6.75
C THR A 47 2.57 4.87 -6.30
N VAL A 48 1.53 5.07 -7.11
CA VAL A 48 0.16 4.59 -6.83
C VAL A 48 -0.27 3.59 -7.89
N ASN A 49 -0.54 2.35 -7.46
CA ASN A 49 -1.15 1.30 -8.28
C ASN A 49 -2.59 1.10 -7.79
N ASP A 50 -3.50 1.92 -8.32
CA ASP A 50 -4.94 1.79 -8.05
C ASP A 50 -5.51 0.50 -8.66
N MET A 51 -6.77 0.19 -8.35
CA MET A 51 -7.42 -1.02 -8.89
C MET A 51 -7.45 -1.05 -10.41
N ARG A 52 -7.51 0.10 -11.10
CA ARG A 52 -7.48 0.14 -12.56
C ARG A 52 -6.11 -0.30 -13.10
N VAL A 53 -5.02 0.14 -12.49
CA VAL A 53 -3.66 -0.32 -12.82
C VAL A 53 -3.56 -1.83 -12.59
N LEU A 54 -4.10 -2.34 -11.49
CA LEU A 54 -4.08 -3.78 -11.19
C LEU A 54 -4.95 -4.58 -12.16
N ASP A 55 -6.10 -4.05 -12.59
CA ASP A 55 -6.96 -4.67 -13.59
C ASP A 55 -6.29 -4.73 -14.98
N GLU A 56 -5.59 -3.68 -15.38
CA GLU A 56 -4.96 -3.57 -16.70
C GLU A 56 -3.61 -4.32 -16.78
N GLN A 57 -2.81 -4.31 -15.71
CA GLN A 57 -1.44 -4.81 -15.70
C GLN A 57 -1.24 -6.09 -14.87
N GLY A 58 -2.25 -6.47 -14.08
CA GLY A 58 -2.14 -7.49 -13.04
C GLY A 58 -1.33 -7.02 -11.84
N ILE A 59 -1.40 -7.78 -10.74
CA ILE A 59 -0.73 -7.40 -9.49
C ILE A 59 0.80 -7.60 -9.49
N VAL A 60 1.29 -8.51 -10.34
CA VAL A 60 2.68 -8.97 -10.32
C VAL A 60 3.66 -7.96 -10.92
N ALA A 61 3.33 -7.39 -12.07
CA ALA A 61 4.22 -6.49 -12.80
C ALA A 61 4.60 -5.24 -11.97
N PRO A 62 3.63 -4.46 -11.43
CA PRO A 62 3.95 -3.30 -10.59
C PRO A 62 4.69 -3.70 -9.30
N LEU A 63 4.35 -4.84 -8.68
CA LEU A 63 5.03 -5.30 -7.46
C LEU A 63 6.49 -5.61 -7.73
N ARG A 64 6.78 -6.38 -8.79
CA ARG A 64 8.17 -6.72 -9.17
C ARG A 64 8.99 -5.47 -9.49
N ALA A 65 8.42 -4.52 -10.24
CA ALA A 65 9.08 -3.27 -10.56
C ALA A 65 9.48 -2.50 -9.29
N PHE A 66 8.64 -2.50 -8.25
CA PHE A 66 8.99 -1.88 -6.97
C PHE A 66 10.06 -2.67 -6.21
N LEU A 67 9.93 -4.00 -6.12
CA LEU A 67 10.93 -4.86 -5.45
C LEU A 67 12.31 -4.73 -6.08
N ASP A 68 12.39 -4.58 -7.41
CA ASP A 68 13.64 -4.37 -8.12
C ASP A 68 14.29 -3.02 -7.77
N ARG A 69 13.49 -1.96 -7.58
CA ARG A 69 13.99 -0.66 -7.09
C ARG A 69 14.54 -0.76 -5.68
N VAL A 70 13.81 -1.43 -4.78
CA VAL A 70 14.25 -1.64 -3.40
C VAL A 70 15.57 -2.43 -3.37
N ARG A 71 15.67 -3.50 -4.17
CA ARG A 71 16.90 -4.30 -4.29
C ARG A 71 18.07 -3.49 -4.85
N ALA A 72 17.83 -2.70 -5.89
CA ALA A 72 18.87 -1.85 -6.49
C ALA A 72 19.39 -0.78 -5.53
N ALA A 73 18.57 -0.37 -4.56
CA ALA A 73 18.93 0.58 -3.52
C ALA A 73 19.55 -0.05 -2.26
N ASP A 74 19.74 -1.38 -2.22
CA ASP A 74 20.10 -2.13 -1.00
C ASP A 74 19.15 -1.79 0.17
N GLY A 75 17.87 -1.61 -0.15
CA GLY A 75 16.85 -1.12 0.76
C GLY A 75 16.25 -2.21 1.64
N LEU A 76 15.76 -1.79 2.80
CA LEU A 76 14.94 -2.63 3.68
C LEU A 76 13.46 -2.35 3.43
N LEU A 77 12.67 -3.39 3.15
CA LEU A 77 11.25 -3.23 2.85
C LEU A 77 10.41 -3.40 4.11
N HIS A 78 9.53 -2.42 4.37
CA HIS A 78 8.42 -2.53 5.31
C HIS A 78 7.11 -2.68 4.54
N VAL A 79 6.24 -3.57 4.99
CA VAL A 79 4.91 -3.81 4.40
C VAL A 79 3.83 -3.41 5.41
N SER A 80 3.10 -2.33 5.12
CA SER A 80 1.88 -1.99 5.86
C SER A 80 0.68 -2.53 5.10
N LEU A 81 0.14 -3.68 5.55
CA LEU A 81 -0.99 -4.33 4.92
C LEU A 81 -2.29 -3.96 5.64
N ASP A 82 -3.11 -3.17 4.96
CA ASP A 82 -4.50 -2.98 5.33
C ASP A 82 -5.33 -4.20 4.87
N VAL A 83 -6.06 -4.83 5.80
CA VAL A 83 -6.93 -5.98 5.45
C VAL A 83 -8.07 -5.52 4.54
N ASP A 84 -8.41 -4.24 4.59
CA ASP A 84 -9.38 -3.63 3.69
C ASP A 84 -8.93 -3.63 2.23
N PHE A 85 -7.70 -4.02 1.89
CA PHE A 85 -7.24 -4.21 0.50
C PHE A 85 -7.99 -5.35 -0.21
N LEU A 86 -8.42 -6.35 0.56
CA LEU A 86 -9.11 -7.52 0.04
C LEU A 86 -10.54 -7.18 -0.39
N ASP A 87 -11.08 -7.96 -1.32
CA ASP A 87 -12.51 -7.89 -1.59
C ASP A 87 -13.32 -8.22 -0.30
N PRO A 88 -14.38 -7.46 0.02
CA PRO A 88 -15.20 -7.67 1.22
C PRO A 88 -15.78 -9.08 1.34
N SER A 89 -15.96 -9.81 0.23
CA SER A 89 -16.40 -11.21 0.27
C SER A 89 -15.40 -12.16 0.93
N ILE A 90 -14.14 -11.73 1.08
CA ILE A 90 -13.04 -12.49 1.70
C ILE A 90 -12.79 -11.97 3.12
N ALA A 91 -12.81 -10.65 3.31
CA ALA A 91 -12.64 -10.00 4.60
C ALA A 91 -13.86 -9.13 4.94
N PRO A 92 -14.97 -9.74 5.42
CA PRO A 92 -16.19 -9.00 5.74
C PRO A 92 -16.06 -8.14 7.00
N ALA A 93 -15.06 -8.43 7.83
CA ALA A 93 -14.84 -7.85 9.16
C ALA A 93 -13.86 -6.65 9.12
N VAL A 94 -14.07 -5.74 8.17
CA VAL A 94 -13.30 -4.49 7.99
C VAL A 94 -14.23 -3.28 8.05
N GLY A 95 -13.74 -2.15 8.59
CA GLY A 95 -14.56 -0.96 8.86
C GLY A 95 -15.17 -0.30 7.61
N THR A 96 -14.53 -0.46 6.45
CA THR A 96 -14.91 0.21 5.20
C THR A 96 -14.89 -0.77 4.05
N THR A 97 -16.03 -1.39 3.74
CA THR A 97 -16.12 -2.35 2.63
C THR A 97 -16.37 -1.62 1.32
N VAL A 98 -15.35 -1.51 0.47
CA VAL A 98 -15.49 -1.06 -0.92
C VAL A 98 -15.44 -2.29 -1.83
N PRO A 99 -16.40 -2.50 -2.75
CA PRO A 99 -16.33 -3.61 -3.70
C PRO A 99 -15.15 -3.49 -4.67
N GLY A 100 -14.71 -4.62 -5.25
CA GLY A 100 -13.68 -4.63 -6.29
C GLY A 100 -12.27 -4.55 -5.70
N GLY A 101 -11.98 -5.43 -4.75
CA GLY A 101 -10.67 -5.52 -4.09
C GLY A 101 -9.85 -6.66 -4.65
N ALA A 102 -8.65 -6.82 -4.12
CA ALA A 102 -7.84 -7.96 -4.50
C ALA A 102 -8.53 -9.26 -4.08
N THR A 103 -8.50 -10.22 -4.98
CA THR A 103 -8.93 -11.58 -4.69
C THR A 103 -7.94 -12.23 -3.71
N PHE A 104 -8.39 -13.31 -3.05
CA PHE A 104 -7.54 -14.07 -2.14
C PHE A 104 -6.27 -14.56 -2.82
N ARG A 105 -6.38 -14.98 -4.10
CA ARG A 105 -5.25 -15.48 -4.88
C ARG A 105 -4.23 -14.38 -5.19
N GLU A 106 -4.69 -13.18 -5.50
CA GLU A 106 -3.81 -12.05 -5.75
C GLU A 106 -3.08 -11.63 -4.49
N ALA A 107 -3.79 -11.50 -3.37
CA ALA A 107 -3.17 -11.18 -2.09
C ALA A 107 -2.19 -12.26 -1.63
N HIS A 108 -2.53 -13.54 -1.79
CA HIS A 108 -1.63 -14.63 -1.50
C HIS A 108 -0.36 -14.58 -2.38
N LEU A 109 -0.53 -14.32 -3.67
CA LEU A 109 0.60 -14.16 -4.61
C LEU A 109 1.50 -12.99 -4.24
N VAL A 110 0.93 -11.87 -3.77
CA VAL A 110 1.72 -10.75 -3.23
C VAL A 110 2.57 -11.23 -2.06
N MET A 111 2.00 -11.97 -1.10
CA MET A 111 2.75 -12.50 0.04
C MET A 111 3.84 -13.49 -0.36
N GLU A 112 3.59 -14.36 -1.35
CA GLU A 112 4.60 -15.26 -1.92
C GLU A 112 5.77 -14.47 -2.52
N LEU A 113 5.48 -13.48 -3.37
CA LEU A 113 6.51 -12.65 -4.01
C LEU A 113 7.30 -11.81 -3.00
N LEU A 114 6.63 -11.28 -1.97
CA LEU A 114 7.25 -10.56 -0.87
C LEU A 114 8.21 -11.47 -0.10
N HIS A 115 7.79 -12.70 0.23
CA HIS A 115 8.63 -13.70 0.89
C HIS A 115 9.84 -14.09 0.03
N GLU A 116 9.61 -14.44 -1.24
CA GLU A 116 10.64 -14.83 -2.20
C GLU A 116 11.68 -13.73 -2.44
N SER A 117 11.28 -12.46 -2.30
CA SER A 117 12.17 -11.32 -2.54
C SER A 117 13.36 -11.27 -1.57
N GLY A 118 13.19 -11.78 -0.35
CA GLY A 118 14.16 -11.63 0.75
C GLY A 118 14.33 -10.20 1.27
N LEU A 119 13.52 -9.23 0.83
CA LEU A 119 13.69 -7.80 1.14
C LEU A 119 12.87 -7.34 2.36
N VAL A 120 11.82 -8.09 2.71
CA VAL A 120 10.89 -7.70 3.80
C VAL A 120 11.55 -7.89 5.15
N THR A 121 11.61 -6.80 5.91
CA THR A 121 12.20 -6.76 7.26
C THR A 121 11.18 -6.55 8.36
N SER A 122 10.02 -5.99 8.01
CA SER A 122 8.92 -5.74 8.94
C SER A 122 7.59 -5.73 8.19
N LEU A 123 6.52 -6.08 8.90
CA LEU A 123 5.16 -6.11 8.36
C LEU A 123 4.17 -5.72 9.46
N ASP A 124 3.28 -4.80 9.13
CA ASP A 124 2.11 -4.47 9.93
C ASP A 124 0.85 -5.01 9.24
N LEU A 125 -0.06 -5.57 10.03
CA LEU A 125 -1.38 -6.00 9.59
C LEU A 125 -2.43 -5.18 10.36
N VAL A 126 -3.19 -4.35 9.64
CA VAL A 126 -4.08 -3.33 10.24
C VAL A 126 -5.53 -3.50 9.77
N GLU A 127 -6.44 -2.76 10.41
CA GLU A 127 -7.89 -2.72 10.12
C GLU A 127 -8.67 -4.03 10.25
N LEU A 128 -8.11 -5.04 10.94
CA LEU A 128 -8.87 -6.22 11.33
C LEU A 128 -9.82 -5.86 12.49
N ASN A 129 -11.13 -5.93 12.25
CA ASN A 129 -12.13 -5.71 13.28
C ASN A 129 -13.03 -6.96 13.44
N PRO A 130 -12.67 -7.90 14.34
CA PRO A 130 -13.37 -9.19 14.48
C PRO A 130 -14.80 -9.09 15.04
N PHE A 131 -15.27 -7.89 15.41
CA PHE A 131 -16.61 -7.66 15.96
C PHE A 131 -17.60 -7.07 14.94
N LEU A 132 -17.17 -6.82 13.71
CA LEU A 132 -18.03 -6.43 12.58
C LEU A 132 -18.63 -7.66 11.87
#